data_AF-A0A6M2E486-F1
#
_entry.id   AF-A0A6M2E486-F1
#
_cell.length_a   1.000
_cell.length_b   1.000
_cell.length_c   1.000
_cell.angle_alpha   90.00
_cell.angle_beta   90.00
_cell.angle_gamma   90.00
#
_symmetry.space_group_name_H-M   'P 1'
#
loop_
_entity.id
_entity.type
_entity.pdbx_description
1 polymer ?
#
loop_
_entity_poly.entity_id
_entity_poly.type
_entity_poly.pdbx_seq_one_letter_code
_entity_poly.pdbx_strand_id
1 'polypeptide(L)'
;IQFTVEEEAAGTLPFLNVLVERRRSAFRSRFIESKPTWAGTFSFNSVQPGLPQNYVVASLVQRAKNTCSRPEDEAADLRQVRRELRECGYPKHFIDSTLQRSSRPSESVGSCRARAAIPYVPGVSESLARVLCTYDVYVAHVPACKLRHELVAVKDKIKKEKF
;
A
#
# COMPACT_ATOMS: atom_id res chain seq x y z
N ILE A 1 19.66 -15.61 23.56
CA ILE A 1 18.99 -14.48 22.88
C ILE A 1 19.97 -13.30 22.93
N GLN A 2 20.21 -12.63 21.81
CA GLN A 2 21.16 -11.52 21.72
C GLN A 2 20.41 -10.29 21.21
N PHE A 3 20.42 -9.20 21.98
CA PHE A 3 19.71 -7.98 21.65
C PHE A 3 20.67 -6.96 21.02
N THR A 4 20.14 -6.15 20.11
CA THR A 4 20.79 -4.95 19.59
C THR A 4 20.39 -3.76 20.46
N VAL A 5 21.36 -2.93 20.84
CA VAL A 5 21.15 -1.70 21.61
C VAL A 5 21.61 -0.54 20.74
N GLU A 6 20.73 0.43 20.55
CA GLU A 6 21.05 1.71 19.89
C GLU A 6 21.41 2.73 20.99
N GLU A 7 22.54 3.41 20.85
CA GLU A 7 23.01 4.42 21.81
C GLU A 7 22.83 5.84 21.27
N GLU A 8 22.41 6.78 22.12
CA GLU A 8 22.29 8.19 21.76
C GLU A 8 23.68 8.80 21.64
N ALA A 9 24.02 9.34 20.47
CA ALA A 9 25.25 10.05 20.22
C ALA A 9 24.95 11.51 19.84
N ALA A 10 25.59 12.45 20.53
CA ALA A 10 25.47 13.90 20.27
C ALA A 10 24.03 14.43 20.21
N GLY A 11 23.12 13.88 21.02
CA GLY A 11 21.71 14.29 21.01
C GLY A 11 20.88 13.66 19.89
N THR A 12 21.41 12.67 19.17
CA THR A 12 20.70 11.97 18.10
C THR A 12 20.71 10.46 18.34
N LEU A 13 19.57 9.83 18.08
CA LEU A 13 19.38 8.39 18.20
C LEU A 13 18.78 7.86 16.89
N PRO A 14 19.55 7.14 16.06
CA PRO A 14 18.98 6.40 14.94
C PRO A 14 18.25 5.16 15.48
N PHE A 15 17.00 4.99 15.08
CA PHE A 15 16.21 3.81 15.41
C PHE A 15 15.35 3.41 14.21
N LEU A 16 15.60 2.19 13.69
CA LEU A 16 14.98 1.71 12.45
C LEU A 16 15.18 2.69 11.28
N ASN A 17 14.08 3.24 10.75
CA ASN A 17 14.07 4.21 9.65
C ASN A 17 13.80 5.64 10.15
N VAL A 18 14.07 5.91 11.43
CA VAL A 18 13.78 7.19 12.08
C VAL A 18 15.03 7.68 12.81
N LEU A 19 15.39 8.94 12.62
CA LEU A 19 16.35 9.64 13.46
C LEU A 19 15.60 10.51 14.44
N VAL A 20 15.83 10.29 15.73
CA VAL A 20 15.27 11.11 16.79
C VAL A 20 16.36 12.07 17.28
N GLU A 21 16.15 13.36 17.09
CA GLU A 21 16.99 14.44 17.59
C GLU A 21 16.38 14.99 18.90
N ARG A 22 17.15 14.93 19.99
CA ARG A 22 16.80 15.51 21.28
C ARG A 22 17.13 16.99 21.29
N ARG A 23 16.11 17.84 21.37
CA ARG A 23 16.25 19.28 21.63
C ARG A 23 15.92 19.61 23.08
N ARG A 24 16.31 20.82 23.52
CA ARG A 24 16.24 21.30 24.91
C ARG A 24 14.91 21.01 25.65
N SER A 25 13.79 20.98 24.95
CA SER A 25 12.46 20.74 25.54
C SER A 25 11.55 19.82 24.71
N ALA A 26 12.04 19.27 23.59
CA ALA A 26 11.23 18.47 22.68
C ALA A 26 12.09 17.52 21.85
N PHE A 27 11.48 16.45 21.35
CA PHE A 27 12.10 15.56 20.37
C PHE A 27 11.67 15.98 18.96
N ARG A 28 12.60 15.86 18.01
CA ARG A 28 12.33 16.04 16.59
C ARG A 28 12.64 14.73 15.89
N SER A 29 11.64 14.13 15.29
CA SER A 29 11.79 12.93 14.47
C SER A 29 11.95 13.29 13.00
N ARG A 30 12.91 12.63 12.37
CA ARG A 30 13.16 12.71 10.93
C ARG A 30 13.17 11.31 10.35
N PHE A 31 12.60 11.12 9.18
CA PHE A 31 12.70 9.89 8.44
C PHE A 31 14.09 9.77 7.82
N ILE A 32 14.81 8.70 8.16
CA ILE A 32 16.13 8.39 7.58
C ILE A 32 16.11 6.96 7.11
N GLU A 33 16.33 6.75 5.82
CA GLU A 33 16.52 5.40 5.28
C GLU A 33 17.99 5.02 5.27
N SER A 34 18.42 4.43 6.39
CA SER A 34 19.82 4.13 6.68
C SER A 34 20.35 2.82 6.07
N LYS A 35 19.63 2.15 5.14
CA LYS A 35 20.05 0.81 4.67
C LYS A 35 20.47 0.76 3.20
N PRO A 36 21.76 0.46 2.90
CA PRO A 36 22.24 0.20 1.54
C PRO A 36 21.58 -1.02 0.87
N THR A 37 20.84 -1.83 1.64
CA THR A 37 20.12 -3.02 1.15
C THR A 37 18.96 -2.69 0.19
N TRP A 38 18.43 -1.46 0.21
CA TRP A 38 17.28 -1.08 -0.63
C TRP A 38 17.65 -0.91 -2.10
N ALA A 39 18.81 -0.32 -2.40
CA ALA A 39 19.23 0.00 -3.77
C ALA A 39 19.20 -1.20 -4.75
N GLY A 40 19.24 -2.44 -4.26
CA GLY A 40 19.06 -3.65 -5.07
C GLY A 40 17.66 -4.29 -4.99
N THR A 41 17.02 -4.28 -3.81
CA THR A 41 15.86 -5.17 -3.53
C THR A 41 14.54 -4.70 -4.13
N PHE A 42 14.33 -3.38 -4.23
CA PHE A 42 13.07 -2.81 -4.71
C PHE A 42 13.25 -2.00 -6.00
N SER A 43 14.18 -2.43 -6.86
CA SER A 43 14.40 -1.79 -8.17
C SER A 43 13.12 -1.75 -8.99
N PHE A 44 12.91 -0.68 -9.78
CA PHE A 44 11.72 -0.56 -10.65
C PHE A 44 11.58 -1.72 -11.64
N ASN A 45 12.67 -2.38 -12.03
CA ASN A 45 12.63 -3.52 -12.94
C ASN A 45 12.58 -4.88 -12.23
N SER A 46 12.59 -4.91 -10.90
CA SER A 46 12.43 -6.15 -10.16
C SER A 46 10.99 -6.65 -10.32
N VAL A 47 10.84 -7.84 -10.90
CA VAL A 47 9.56 -8.53 -11.01
C VAL A 47 9.30 -9.23 -9.68
N GLN A 48 8.83 -8.48 -8.67
CA GLN A 48 8.27 -9.09 -7.48
C GLN A 48 6.83 -9.52 -7.76
N PRO A 49 6.51 -10.84 -7.70
CA PRO A 49 5.14 -11.30 -7.87
C PRO A 49 4.26 -10.71 -6.76
N GLY A 50 3.19 -10.01 -7.14
CA GLY A 50 2.12 -9.64 -6.22
C GLY A 50 2.23 -8.29 -5.51
N LEU A 51 3.34 -7.53 -5.64
CA LEU A 51 3.42 -6.15 -5.13
C LEU A 51 3.53 -5.15 -6.28
N PRO A 52 2.47 -4.35 -6.52
CA PRO A 52 2.54 -3.24 -7.45
C PRO A 52 3.60 -2.21 -7.01
N GLN A 53 4.46 -1.76 -7.92
CA GLN A 53 5.56 -0.82 -7.65
C GLN A 53 5.10 0.52 -7.05
N ASN A 54 3.85 0.90 -7.32
CA ASN A 54 3.20 2.06 -6.71
C ASN A 54 2.98 1.88 -5.20
N TYR A 55 2.85 0.65 -4.71
CA TYR A 55 2.73 0.38 -3.28
C TYR A 55 4.03 0.71 -2.55
N VAL A 56 5.18 0.40 -3.14
CA VAL A 56 6.51 0.76 -2.59
C VAL A 56 6.59 2.27 -2.42
N VAL A 57 6.34 3.02 -3.51
CA VAL A 57 6.35 4.49 -3.49
C VAL A 57 5.35 5.05 -2.47
N ALA A 58 4.12 4.53 -2.45
CA ALA A 58 3.08 5.01 -1.53
C ALA A 58 3.44 4.75 -0.05
N SER A 59 3.98 3.58 0.27
CA SER A 59 4.40 3.20 1.62
C SER A 59 5.50 4.12 2.15
N LEU A 60 6.50 4.43 1.34
CA LEU A 60 7.62 5.28 1.72
C LEU A 60 7.17 6.72 1.97
N VAL A 61 6.34 7.24 1.06
CA VAL A 61 5.74 8.58 1.21
C VAL A 61 4.90 8.66 2.48
N GLN A 62 4.08 7.64 2.76
CA GLN A 62 3.25 7.61 3.98
C GLN A 62 4.10 7.53 5.24
N ARG A 63 5.17 6.74 5.25
CA ARG A 63 6.10 6.66 6.38
C ARG A 63 6.80 7.99 6.63
N ALA A 64 7.34 8.62 5.59
CA ALA A 64 7.96 9.94 5.72
C ALA A 64 6.99 10.96 6.33
N LYS A 65 5.72 10.98 5.89
CA LYS A 65 4.68 11.85 6.45
C LYS A 65 4.37 11.56 7.92
N ASN A 66 4.15 10.29 8.26
CA ASN A 66 3.73 9.90 9.61
C ASN A 66 4.87 9.99 10.64
N THR A 67 6.11 9.91 10.19
CA THR A 67 7.28 9.99 11.06
C THR A 67 7.66 11.44 11.37
N CYS A 68 7.40 12.40 10.49
CA CYS A 68 7.83 13.78 10.66
C CYS A 68 7.02 14.50 11.76
N SER A 69 7.74 15.08 12.72
CA SER A 69 7.10 15.93 13.75
C SER A 69 6.76 17.34 13.25
N ARG A 70 7.40 17.80 12.18
CA ARG A 70 7.26 19.17 11.64
C ARG A 70 7.07 19.16 10.12
N PRO A 71 6.30 20.11 9.56
CA PRO A 71 6.05 20.17 8.12
C PRO A 71 7.31 20.52 7.30
N GLU A 72 8.25 21.26 7.89
CA GLU A 72 9.54 21.58 7.24
C GLU A 72 10.40 20.32 7.01
N ASP A 73 10.35 19.40 7.98
CA ASP A 73 11.07 18.13 7.94
C ASP A 73 10.41 17.16 6.96
N GLU A 74 9.07 17.15 6.91
CA GLU A 74 8.30 16.37 5.94
C GLU A 74 8.73 16.71 4.50
N ALA A 75 8.83 18.00 4.17
CA ALA A 75 9.26 18.40 2.84
C ALA A 75 10.69 17.97 2.52
N ALA A 76 11.58 17.96 3.52
CA ALA A 76 12.96 17.52 3.34
C ALA A 76 13.06 16.00 3.16
N ASP A 77 12.26 15.24 3.90
CA ASP A 77 12.25 13.79 3.88
C ASP A 77 11.57 13.25 2.61
N LEU A 78 10.50 13.91 2.14
CA LEU A 78 9.90 13.60 0.83
C LEU A 78 10.87 13.87 -0.33
N ARG A 79 11.71 14.91 -0.23
CA ARG A 79 12.79 15.15 -1.22
C ARG A 79 13.83 14.03 -1.21
N GLN A 80 14.19 13.55 -0.01
CA GLN A 80 15.11 12.43 0.17
C GLN A 80 14.55 11.15 -0.47
N VAL A 81 13.33 10.76 -0.12
CA VAL A 81 12.64 9.57 -0.68
C VAL A 81 12.54 9.65 -2.20
N ARG A 82 12.25 10.83 -2.75
CA ARG A 82 12.20 11.02 -4.21
C ARG A 82 13.56 10.83 -4.88
N ARG A 83 14.66 11.17 -4.20
CA ARG A 83 16.02 10.94 -4.71
C ARG A 83 16.35 9.44 -4.71
N GLU A 84 16.07 8.77 -3.60
CA GLU A 84 16.32 7.33 -3.44
C GLU A 84 15.50 6.49 -4.43
N LEU A 85 14.22 6.82 -4.63
CA LEU A 85 13.40 6.16 -5.65
C LEU A 85 13.96 6.34 -7.06
N ARG A 86 14.56 7.50 -7.38
CA ARG A 86 15.22 7.70 -8.68
C ARG A 86 16.49 6.86 -8.82
N GLU A 87 17.27 6.73 -7.75
CA GLU A 87 18.44 5.86 -7.71
C GLU A 87 18.04 4.38 -7.90
N CYS A 88 16.88 3.97 -7.37
CA CYS A 88 16.27 2.65 -7.61
C CYS A 88 15.61 2.48 -9.00
N GLY A 89 15.78 3.46 -9.91
CA GLY A 89 15.31 3.39 -11.30
C GLY A 89 13.83 3.73 -11.52
N TYR A 90 13.13 4.30 -10.53
CA TYR A 90 11.72 4.67 -10.70
C TYR A 90 11.59 5.92 -11.60
N PRO A 91 10.73 5.89 -12.64
CA PRO A 91 10.51 7.05 -13.49
C PRO A 91 9.91 8.22 -12.71
N LYS A 92 10.37 9.45 -13.01
CA LYS A 92 9.90 10.67 -12.34
C LYS A 92 8.38 10.85 -12.41
N HIS A 93 7.79 10.62 -13.58
CA HIS A 93 6.34 10.73 -13.79
C HIS A 93 5.56 9.72 -12.94
N PHE A 94 6.12 8.52 -12.75
CA PHE A 94 5.50 7.46 -11.95
C PHE A 94 5.46 7.85 -10.48
N ILE A 95 6.58 8.35 -9.96
CA ILE A 95 6.69 8.87 -8.59
C ILE A 95 5.67 9.99 -8.38
N ASP A 96 5.69 11.02 -9.23
CA ASP A 96 4.84 12.20 -9.11
C ASP A 96 3.34 11.84 -9.18
N SER A 97 2.95 10.93 -10.09
CA SER A 97 1.56 10.45 -10.18
C SER A 97 1.10 9.69 -8.92
N THR A 98 2.01 8.98 -8.27
CA THR A 98 1.71 8.20 -7.06
C THR A 98 1.59 9.12 -5.85
N LEU A 99 2.43 10.16 -5.75
CA LEU A 99 2.31 11.20 -4.73
C LEU A 99 0.98 11.96 -4.86
N GLN A 100 0.55 12.27 -6.08
CA GLN A 100 -0.76 12.92 -6.29
C GLN A 100 -1.92 12.03 -5.85
N ARG A 101 -1.88 10.72 -6.13
CA ARG A 101 -2.92 9.79 -5.66
C ARG A 101 -2.91 9.63 -4.14
N SER A 102 -1.75 9.56 -3.50
CA SER A 102 -1.67 9.39 -2.04
C SER A 102 -2.08 10.64 -1.25
N SER A 103 -2.12 11.81 -1.91
CA SER A 103 -2.66 13.04 -1.35
C SER A 103 -4.18 13.15 -1.51
N ARG A 104 -4.80 12.37 -2.39
CA ARG A 104 -6.25 12.34 -2.47
C ARG A 104 -6.74 11.63 -1.20
N PRO A 105 -7.74 12.17 -0.47
CA PRO A 105 -8.45 11.36 0.50
C PRO A 105 -8.88 10.10 -0.26
N SER A 106 -8.70 8.92 0.34
CA SER A 106 -9.39 7.75 -0.19
C SER A 106 -10.82 8.22 -0.36
N GLU A 107 -11.33 8.22 -1.59
CA GLU A 107 -12.77 8.20 -1.75
C GLU A 107 -13.16 6.97 -0.95
N SER A 108 -13.61 7.19 0.29
CA SER A 108 -14.45 6.24 0.96
C SER A 108 -15.45 5.96 -0.13
N VAL A 109 -15.42 4.72 -0.64
CA VAL A 109 -16.43 4.25 -1.56
C VAL A 109 -17.72 4.64 -0.85
N GLY A 110 -18.34 5.73 -1.34
CA GLY A 110 -19.40 6.41 -0.63
C GLY A 110 -20.40 5.35 -0.27
N SER A 111 -20.94 5.38 0.95
CA SER A 111 -21.83 4.36 1.51
C SER A 111 -22.74 3.76 0.44
N CYS A 112 -22.28 2.69 -0.24
CA CYS A 112 -23.02 2.22 -1.40
C CYS A 112 -24.34 1.73 -0.87
N ARG A 113 -25.44 2.30 -1.38
CA ARG A 113 -26.79 1.97 -0.95
C ARG A 113 -27.04 0.46 -0.99
N ALA A 114 -26.40 -0.25 -1.91
CA ALA A 114 -26.43 -1.71 -1.98
C ALA A 114 -25.11 -2.33 -2.48
N ARG A 115 -24.92 -3.62 -2.19
CA ARG A 115 -23.83 -4.45 -2.72
C ARG A 115 -24.42 -5.63 -3.50
N ALA A 116 -23.90 -5.90 -4.69
CA ALA A 116 -24.30 -7.03 -5.52
C ALA A 116 -23.10 -7.94 -5.82
N ALA A 117 -23.30 -9.25 -5.75
CA ALA A 117 -22.29 -10.23 -6.13
C ALA A 117 -22.69 -10.86 -7.46
N ILE A 118 -21.91 -10.65 -8.51
CA ILE A 118 -22.19 -11.19 -9.85
C ILE A 118 -21.08 -12.15 -10.30
N PRO A 119 -21.41 -13.20 -11.06
CA PRO A 119 -20.40 -14.04 -11.69
C PRO A 119 -19.53 -13.21 -12.65
N TYR A 120 -18.21 -13.42 -12.62
CA TYR A 120 -17.32 -12.84 -13.61
C TYR A 120 -17.54 -13.48 -14.97
N VAL A 121 -17.95 -12.67 -15.95
CA VAL A 121 -18.11 -13.05 -17.35
C VAL A 121 -17.42 -11.96 -18.17
N PRO A 122 -16.26 -12.24 -18.78
CA PRO A 122 -15.47 -11.25 -19.49
C PRO A 122 -16.29 -10.40 -20.46
N GLY A 123 -16.17 -9.08 -20.36
CA GLY A 123 -16.85 -8.10 -21.21
C GLY A 123 -18.29 -7.76 -20.79
N VAL A 124 -19.03 -8.71 -20.23
CA VAL A 124 -20.43 -8.51 -19.79
C VAL A 124 -20.49 -8.02 -18.35
N SER A 125 -19.79 -8.70 -17.44
CA SER A 125 -19.86 -8.43 -16.00
C SER A 125 -19.34 -7.03 -15.65
N GLU A 126 -18.33 -6.56 -16.37
CA GLU A 126 -17.72 -5.24 -16.24
C GLU A 126 -18.63 -4.15 -16.78
N SER A 127 -19.32 -4.43 -17.90
CA SER A 127 -20.33 -3.53 -18.45
C SER A 127 -21.51 -3.37 -17.50
N LEU A 128 -21.97 -4.47 -16.92
CA LEU A 128 -23.01 -4.46 -15.90
C LEU A 128 -22.54 -3.74 -14.63
N ALA A 129 -21.29 -3.96 -14.19
CA ALA A 129 -20.72 -3.28 -13.02
C ALA A 129 -20.66 -1.76 -13.22
N ARG A 130 -20.29 -1.28 -14.43
CA ARG A 130 -20.31 0.14 -14.77
C ARG A 130 -21.70 0.75 -14.66
N VAL A 131 -22.72 0.06 -15.19
CA VAL A 131 -24.12 0.52 -15.09
C VAL A 131 -24.60 0.51 -13.64
N LEU A 132 -24.33 -0.55 -12.87
CA LEU A 132 -24.73 -0.63 -11.47
C LEU A 132 -24.05 0.42 -10.59
N CYS A 133 -22.83 0.81 -10.92
CA CYS A 133 -22.10 1.89 -10.24
C CYS A 133 -22.80 3.25 -10.36
N THR A 134 -23.50 3.54 -11.47
CA THR A 134 -24.27 4.79 -11.60
C THR A 134 -25.49 4.85 -10.66
N TYR A 135 -25.95 3.69 -10.17
CA TYR A 135 -27.04 3.56 -9.22
C TYR A 135 -26.56 3.37 -7.77
N ASP A 136 -25.28 3.67 -7.49
CA ASP A 136 -24.67 3.52 -6.17
C ASP A 136 -24.71 2.07 -5.64
N VAL A 137 -24.59 1.10 -6.55
CA VAL A 137 -24.48 -0.32 -6.22
C VAL A 137 -23.05 -0.78 -6.44
N TYR A 138 -22.39 -1.21 -5.36
CA TYR A 138 -21.05 -1.79 -5.45
C TYR A 138 -21.14 -3.25 -5.93
N VAL A 139 -20.41 -3.57 -7.00
CA VAL A 139 -20.40 -4.90 -7.60
C VAL A 139 -19.12 -5.66 -7.24
N ALA A 140 -19.28 -6.80 -6.57
CA ALA A 140 -18.20 -7.76 -6.33
C ALA A 140 -18.28 -8.90 -7.34
N HIS A 141 -17.19 -9.14 -8.08
CA HIS A 141 -17.09 -10.26 -9.00
C HIS A 141 -16.80 -11.55 -8.23
N VAL A 142 -17.61 -12.57 -8.48
CA VAL A 142 -17.44 -13.92 -7.93
C VAL A 142 -17.11 -14.86 -9.07
N PRO A 143 -16.17 -15.80 -8.91
CA PRO A 143 -15.94 -16.82 -9.93
C PRO A 143 -17.19 -17.69 -10.12
N ALA A 144 -17.56 -17.94 -11.38
CA ALA A 144 -18.72 -18.78 -11.71
C ALA A 144 -18.60 -20.19 -11.11
N CYS A 145 -17.39 -20.76 -11.12
CA CYS A 145 -17.04 -22.00 -10.45
C CYS A 145 -15.99 -21.73 -9.37
N LYS A 146 -16.32 -22.06 -8.11
CA LYS A 146 -15.35 -22.01 -7.01
C LYS A 146 -14.50 -23.28 -7.07
N LEU A 147 -13.19 -23.17 -6.85
CA LEU A 147 -12.26 -24.30 -6.87
C LEU A 147 -12.74 -25.51 -6.04
N ARG A 148 -13.42 -25.26 -4.91
CA ARG A 148 -14.01 -26.35 -4.12
C ARG A 148 -14.97 -27.25 -4.91
N HIS A 149 -15.70 -26.73 -5.90
CA HIS A 149 -16.69 -27.51 -6.65
C HIS A 149 -16.01 -28.46 -7.64
N GLU A 150 -14.82 -28.10 -8.13
CA GLU A 150 -14.03 -28.95 -9.02
C GLU A 150 -13.12 -29.90 -8.25
N LEU A 151 -12.50 -29.40 -7.18
CA LEU A 151 -11.46 -30.14 -6.44
C LEU A 151 -12.01 -30.97 -5.28
N VAL A 152 -13.18 -30.63 -4.74
CA VAL A 152 -13.80 -31.39 -3.64
C VAL A 152 -14.96 -32.20 -4.20
N ALA A 153 -14.66 -33.45 -4.57
CA ALA A 153 -15.67 -34.48 -4.70
C ALA A 153 -16.14 -34.86 -3.29
N VAL A 154 -17.19 -34.21 -2.79
CA VAL A 154 -17.82 -34.62 -1.52
C VAL A 154 -18.39 -36.02 -1.73
N LYS A 155 -17.90 -37.01 -0.97
CA LYS A 155 -18.35 -38.41 -1.06
C LYS A 155 -19.86 -38.53 -0.89
N ASP A 156 -20.44 -37.75 0.03
CA ASP A 156 -21.86 -37.78 0.36
C ASP A 156 -22.56 -36.45 0.02
N LYS A 157 -23.49 -36.48 -0.93
CA LYS A 157 -24.33 -35.32 -1.25
C LYS A 157 -25.38 -35.13 -0.16
N ILE A 158 -25.31 -34.01 0.56
CA ILE A 158 -26.38 -33.60 1.49
C ILE A 158 -27.65 -33.35 0.68
N LYS A 159 -28.74 -34.06 0.99
CA LYS A 159 -30.04 -33.88 0.33
C LYS A 159 -30.54 -32.47 0.66
N LYS A 160 -30.84 -31.68 -0.38
CA LYS A 160 -31.48 -30.38 -0.19
C LYS A 160 -32.96 -30.62 0.14
N GLU A 161 -33.38 -30.21 1.33
CA GLU A 161 -34.80 -30.17 1.66
C GLU A 161 -35.50 -29.16 0.75
N LYS A 162 -36.63 -29.60 0.17
CA LYS A 162 -37.48 -28.74 -0.65
C LYS A 162 -38.34 -27.93 0.31
N PHE A 163 -38.11 -26.62 0.37
CA PHE A 163 -39.05 -25.65 0.92
C PHE A 163 -40.01 -25.20 -0.19
#